data_AF-A0A7R7TBA1-F1
#
_entry.id   AF-A0A7R7TBA1-F1
#
_cell.length_a   1.000
_cell.length_b   1.000
_cell.length_c   1.000
_cell.angle_alpha   90.00
_cell.angle_beta   90.00
_cell.angle_gamma   90.00
#
_symmetry.space_group_name_H-M   'P 1'
#
loop_
_entity.id
_entity.type
_entity.pdbx_description
1 polymer ?
#
loop_
_entity_poly.entity_id
_entity_poly.type
_entity_poly.pdbx_seq_one_letter_code
_entity_poly.pdbx_strand_id
1 'polypeptide(L)'
;MSSTFEKYQEHLAGVDLLGDPIDDLVKGHVKGYTKKNGTYVRPHARVGDAVAPDPIHHPRAGEDGKQVLIKQPHHASQPSTWHHPDAVATFVPGGDVPPSINGVPLRAWRDHPQTNDGWDFVDGQMDDLDEPPFHLPPGKKASSGVVIQEPDGRVWVIHPTNAFGGYEASLPKGTAEPDLSLQANSIKEVFEETGLKVEITGFLGDFSRTTSVARMYTGRRVGGSPHLMGWEAQAVSLCPASKLYDLLNVWSDHAIAEALGAGKPPSQ
;
A
#
# COMPACT_ATOMS: atom_id res chain seq x y z
N MET A 1 39.32 -1.37 57.52
CA MET A 1 40.58 -1.24 56.75
C MET A 1 40.20 -1.40 55.29
N SER A 2 39.99 -0.29 54.58
CA SER A 2 41.01 0.35 53.72
C SER A 2 41.25 -0.52 52.48
N SER A 3 41.21 -0.07 51.23
CA SER A 3 41.13 1.22 50.56
C SER A 3 41.15 0.84 49.08
N THR A 4 40.42 1.52 48.19
CA THR A 4 40.79 1.89 46.79
C THR A 4 39.51 2.30 46.06
N PHE A 5 38.99 3.49 46.35
CA PHE A 5 38.04 4.20 45.47
C PHE A 5 38.08 5.69 45.84
N GLU A 6 39.26 6.30 45.68
CA GLU A 6 39.42 7.74 45.86
C GLU A 6 40.70 8.20 45.16
N LYS A 7 40.52 8.90 44.03
CA LYS A 7 41.35 9.98 43.47
C LYS A 7 41.08 10.04 41.97
N TYR A 8 40.26 11.00 41.55
CA TYR A 8 40.49 11.87 40.39
C TYR A 8 39.26 12.77 40.18
N GLN A 9 39.08 13.75 41.07
CA GLN A 9 38.46 15.04 40.75
C GLN A 9 39.04 16.09 41.72
N GLU A 10 39.65 17.15 41.15
CA GLU A 10 39.61 18.56 41.57
C GLU A 10 40.89 19.34 41.23
N HIS A 11 40.87 20.02 40.08
CA HIS A 11 41.32 21.40 39.82
C HIS A 11 41.18 21.60 38.30
N LEU A 12 40.31 22.46 37.76
CA LEU A 12 40.12 23.87 38.09
C LEU A 12 38.66 24.29 37.93
N ALA A 13 38.23 25.09 38.90
CA ALA A 13 36.95 25.78 38.94
C ALA A 13 36.90 26.98 37.99
N GLY A 14 35.68 27.29 37.54
CA GLY A 14 35.18 28.66 37.54
C GLY A 14 35.04 29.34 36.18
N VAL A 15 33.86 29.21 35.56
CA VAL A 15 33.01 30.37 35.24
C VAL A 15 31.55 29.94 35.37
N ASP A 16 30.84 30.55 36.31
CA ASP A 16 29.40 30.43 36.53
C ASP A 16 28.73 31.66 35.92
N LEU A 17 27.77 31.47 35.02
CA LEU A 17 26.80 32.49 34.60
C LEU A 17 25.46 31.80 34.23
N LEU A 18 24.60 31.66 35.24
CA LEU A 18 23.21 32.13 35.27
C LEU A 18 22.28 31.80 34.08
N GLY A 19 21.25 30.98 34.35
CA GLY A 19 19.87 31.22 33.87
C GLY A 19 19.19 30.12 33.04
N ASP A 20 18.28 29.37 33.67
CA ASP A 20 17.16 28.63 33.01
C ASP A 20 16.17 29.63 32.32
N PRO A 21 15.18 29.23 31.46
CA PRO A 21 14.68 27.89 31.12
C PRO A 21 14.43 27.61 29.61
N ILE A 22 13.95 26.39 29.35
CA ILE A 22 13.25 25.91 28.15
C ILE A 22 12.10 26.87 27.76
N ASP A 23 12.15 27.50 26.58
CA ASP A 23 10.98 27.77 25.72
C ASP A 23 11.40 28.22 24.30
N ASP A 24 10.49 28.02 23.34
CA ASP A 24 10.42 28.71 22.04
C ASP A 24 11.44 28.39 20.91
N LEU A 25 11.30 27.21 20.28
CA LEU A 25 11.55 27.09 18.83
C LEU A 25 10.31 27.56 18.05
N VAL A 26 10.09 28.87 18.06
CA VAL A 26 9.17 29.56 17.16
C VAL A 26 9.58 29.26 15.72
N LYS A 27 8.67 28.63 14.95
CA LYS A 27 8.76 28.53 13.48
C LYS A 27 8.94 29.94 12.92
N GLY A 28 10.15 30.26 12.49
CA GLY A 28 10.44 31.50 11.78
C GLY A 28 9.58 31.57 10.51
N HIS A 29 8.55 32.41 10.52
CA HIS A 29 7.84 32.81 9.31
C HIS A 29 8.77 33.67 8.46
N VAL A 30 9.56 33.04 7.60
CA VAL A 30 10.24 33.76 6.52
C VAL A 30 9.14 34.26 5.58
N LYS A 31 9.04 35.57 5.31
CA LYS A 31 8.09 36.14 4.34
C LYS A 31 8.79 36.28 2.98
N GLY A 32 8.09 35.92 1.91
CA GLY A 32 8.59 36.07 0.54
C GLY A 32 8.83 37.53 0.16
N TYR A 33 9.74 37.81 -0.77
CA TYR A 33 10.09 39.16 -1.20
C TYR A 33 10.04 39.32 -2.72
N THR A 34 9.71 40.52 -3.20
CA THR A 34 9.69 40.85 -4.64
C THR A 34 11.03 41.43 -5.08
N LYS A 35 11.63 40.88 -6.13
CA LYS A 35 12.83 41.43 -6.77
C LYS A 35 12.49 42.74 -7.51
N LYS A 36 13.50 43.60 -7.75
CA LYS A 36 13.34 44.89 -8.46
C LYS A 36 12.75 44.78 -9.88
N ASN A 37 12.78 43.59 -10.49
CA ASN A 37 12.18 43.29 -11.78
C ASN A 37 10.73 42.79 -11.69
N GLY A 38 10.08 42.90 -10.51
CA GLY A 38 8.69 42.51 -10.29
C GLY A 38 8.46 41.02 -9.97
N THR A 39 9.49 40.18 -9.95
CA THR A 39 9.34 38.75 -9.63
C THR A 39 9.19 38.53 -8.12
N TYR A 40 8.07 37.95 -7.68
CA TYR A 40 7.85 37.57 -6.28
C TYR A 40 8.51 36.22 -5.95
N VAL A 41 9.37 36.21 -4.93
CA VAL A 41 10.09 35.02 -4.43
C VAL A 41 9.44 34.56 -3.13
N ARG A 42 8.83 33.36 -3.13
CA ARG A 42 8.25 32.75 -1.94
C ARG A 42 9.34 32.13 -1.03
N PRO A 43 9.12 32.04 0.29
CA PRO A 43 10.11 31.52 1.21
C PRO A 43 10.16 29.99 1.22
N HIS A 44 11.39 29.46 1.16
CA HIS A 44 11.87 28.08 1.08
C HIS A 44 11.66 27.30 -0.24
N ALA A 45 12.80 27.04 -0.90
CA ALA A 45 12.97 26.01 -1.91
C ALA A 45 12.89 24.62 -1.28
N ARG A 46 12.12 23.72 -1.91
CA ARG A 46 12.04 22.30 -1.56
C ARG A 46 13.35 21.59 -1.90
N VAL A 47 13.66 20.56 -1.13
CA VAL A 47 14.65 19.52 -1.47
C VAL A 47 14.32 19.01 -2.87
N GLY A 48 15.22 19.25 -3.83
CA GLY A 48 15.27 18.63 -5.15
C GLY A 48 14.05 18.88 -6.04
N ASP A 49 14.25 19.60 -7.14
CA ASP A 49 13.43 19.42 -8.33
C ASP A 49 13.64 17.99 -8.84
N ALA A 50 12.96 17.01 -8.24
CA ALA A 50 12.80 15.70 -8.84
C ALA A 50 11.97 15.92 -10.11
N VAL A 51 12.64 15.93 -11.25
CA VAL A 51 11.97 15.89 -12.55
C VAL A 51 11.01 14.70 -12.49
N ALA A 52 9.71 14.97 -12.66
CA ALA A 52 8.72 13.90 -12.70
C ALA A 52 9.17 12.87 -13.75
N PRO A 53 9.18 11.57 -13.43
CA PRO A 53 9.65 10.56 -14.36
C PRO A 53 8.85 10.65 -15.65
N ASP A 54 9.52 10.42 -16.78
CA ASP A 54 8.87 10.45 -18.09
C ASP A 54 7.73 9.42 -18.12
N PRO A 55 6.61 9.74 -18.78
CA PRO A 55 5.54 8.77 -18.99
C PRO A 55 6.04 7.49 -19.65
N ILE A 56 5.56 6.34 -19.19
CA ILE A 56 5.90 5.03 -19.74
C ILE A 56 4.64 4.27 -20.13
N HIS A 57 4.76 3.33 -21.07
CA HIS A 57 3.67 2.40 -21.35
C HIS A 57 3.71 1.22 -20.37
N HIS A 58 2.53 0.87 -19.86
CA HIS A 58 2.35 -0.33 -19.06
C HIS A 58 2.63 -1.58 -19.93
N PRO A 59 3.39 -2.58 -19.46
CA PRO A 59 3.73 -3.77 -20.24
C PRO A 59 2.53 -4.66 -20.56
N ARG A 60 1.48 -4.60 -19.74
CA ARG A 60 0.17 -5.22 -20.04
C ARG A 60 -0.71 -4.24 -20.80
N ALA A 61 -1.34 -4.74 -21.86
CA ALA A 61 -2.39 -4.01 -22.57
C ALA A 61 -3.64 -3.87 -21.70
N GLY A 62 -4.43 -2.83 -21.99
CA GLY A 62 -5.75 -2.63 -21.43
C GLY A 62 -6.76 -3.68 -21.91
N GLU A 63 -7.97 -3.61 -21.36
CA GLU A 63 -9.08 -4.49 -21.74
C GLU A 63 -9.38 -4.46 -23.24
N ASP A 64 -9.21 -3.31 -23.90
CA ASP A 64 -9.41 -3.15 -25.34
C ASP A 64 -8.20 -3.56 -26.20
N GLY A 65 -7.18 -4.18 -25.58
CA GLY A 65 -5.93 -4.59 -26.20
C GLY A 65 -4.96 -3.44 -26.52
N LYS A 66 -5.29 -2.18 -26.17
CA LYS A 66 -4.41 -1.04 -26.40
C LYS A 66 -3.37 -0.88 -25.30
N GLN A 67 -2.27 -0.22 -25.65
CA GLN A 67 -1.25 0.14 -24.68
C GLN A 67 -1.77 1.20 -23.72
N VAL A 68 -1.55 1.00 -22.42
CA VAL A 68 -1.95 1.94 -21.37
C VAL A 68 -0.77 2.84 -21.04
N LEU A 69 -0.96 4.16 -21.08
CA LEU A 69 0.09 5.11 -20.71
C LEU A 69 0.01 5.43 -19.21
N ILE A 70 1.11 5.22 -18.51
CA ILE A 70 1.34 5.65 -17.14
C ILE A 70 1.95 7.05 -17.19
N LYS A 71 1.17 8.06 -16.81
CA LYS A 71 1.57 9.47 -16.92
C LYS A 71 2.57 9.89 -15.85
N GLN A 72 2.47 9.28 -14.67
CA GLN A 72 3.30 9.55 -13.51
C GLN A 72 3.69 8.21 -12.88
N PRO A 73 4.68 7.51 -13.46
CA PRO A 73 5.06 6.20 -12.94
C PRO A 73 5.63 6.28 -11.52
N HIS A 74 5.36 5.25 -10.73
CA HIS A 74 6.01 5.08 -9.43
C HIS A 74 7.49 4.74 -9.62
N HIS A 75 8.29 5.04 -8.61
CA HIS A 75 9.64 4.52 -8.48
C HIS A 75 9.62 3.26 -7.62
N ALA A 76 10.28 2.20 -8.07
CA ALA A 76 10.50 1.03 -7.23
C ALA A 76 11.31 1.42 -5.98
N SER A 77 11.00 0.81 -4.85
CA SER A 77 11.79 0.97 -3.64
C SER A 77 13.14 0.27 -3.78
N GLN A 78 14.08 0.60 -2.89
CA GLN A 78 15.38 -0.06 -2.87
C GLN A 78 15.25 -1.54 -2.47
N PRO A 79 16.09 -2.46 -3.00
CA PRO A 79 16.07 -3.88 -2.62
C PRO A 79 16.17 -4.15 -1.12
N SER A 80 16.80 -3.25 -0.36
CA SER A 80 16.90 -3.32 1.11
C SER A 80 15.54 -3.28 1.82
N THR A 81 14.48 -2.80 1.16
CA THR A 81 13.12 -2.74 1.72
C THR A 81 12.39 -4.07 1.66
N TRP A 82 12.77 -4.98 0.75
CA TRP A 82 11.99 -6.20 0.45
C TRP A 82 11.81 -7.12 1.67
N HIS A 83 12.83 -7.25 2.52
CA HIS A 83 12.83 -8.10 3.70
C HIS A 83 12.74 -7.32 5.02
N HIS A 84 12.53 -6.00 4.95
CA HIS A 84 12.42 -5.17 6.15
C HIS A 84 10.95 -5.03 6.55
N PRO A 85 10.52 -5.58 7.70
CA PRO A 85 9.10 -5.61 8.08
C PRO A 85 8.52 -4.22 8.34
N ASP A 86 9.36 -3.24 8.69
CA ASP A 86 8.94 -1.85 8.95
C ASP A 86 9.02 -0.93 7.71
N ALA A 87 9.55 -1.43 6.59
CA ALA A 87 9.69 -0.67 5.35
C ALA A 87 8.50 -0.89 4.42
N VAL A 88 8.24 0.10 3.58
CA VAL A 88 7.35 -0.07 2.42
C VAL A 88 8.20 -0.51 1.25
N ALA A 89 7.92 -1.69 0.70
CA ALA A 89 8.52 -2.18 -0.52
C ALA A 89 7.56 -1.95 -1.70
N THR A 90 7.97 -1.16 -2.68
CA THR A 90 7.15 -0.81 -3.86
C THR A 90 7.74 -1.47 -5.10
N PHE A 91 6.90 -2.22 -5.80
CA PHE A 91 7.20 -2.91 -7.04
C PHE A 91 6.48 -2.21 -8.19
N VAL A 92 7.15 -2.10 -9.33
CA VAL A 92 6.62 -1.46 -10.54
C VAL A 92 6.50 -2.49 -11.68
N PRO A 93 5.66 -2.25 -12.71
CA PRO A 93 5.49 -3.18 -13.81
C PRO A 93 6.82 -3.54 -14.47
N GLY A 94 7.12 -4.84 -14.56
CA GLY A 94 8.37 -5.35 -15.15
C GLY A 94 9.65 -5.05 -14.35
N GLY A 95 9.55 -4.48 -13.15
CA GLY A 95 10.69 -4.20 -12.28
C GLY A 95 11.23 -5.43 -11.55
N ASP A 96 12.33 -5.23 -10.82
CA ASP A 96 12.99 -6.28 -10.06
C ASP A 96 12.16 -6.76 -8.86
N VAL A 97 12.34 -8.03 -8.51
CA VAL A 97 11.76 -8.66 -7.31
C VAL A 97 12.81 -9.54 -6.62
N PRO A 98 12.73 -9.74 -5.28
CA PRO A 98 13.55 -10.75 -4.62
C PRO A 98 13.15 -12.16 -5.08
N PRO A 99 14.02 -13.17 -4.93
CA PRO A 99 13.67 -14.56 -5.22
C PRO A 99 12.45 -15.08 -4.43
N SER A 100 12.26 -14.59 -3.21
CA SER A 100 11.16 -14.96 -2.30
C SER A 100 10.97 -13.91 -1.23
N ILE A 101 9.76 -13.73 -0.73
CA ILE A 101 9.45 -12.98 0.51
C ILE A 101 8.83 -13.95 1.50
N ASN A 102 9.30 -13.94 2.75
CA ASN A 102 8.80 -14.80 3.82
C ASN A 102 8.72 -16.30 3.45
N GLY A 103 9.73 -16.78 2.72
CA GLY A 103 9.82 -18.18 2.27
C GLY A 103 8.94 -18.53 1.07
N VAL A 104 8.04 -17.64 0.62
CA VAL A 104 7.19 -17.87 -0.55
C VAL A 104 7.86 -17.25 -1.79
N PRO A 105 8.19 -18.04 -2.83
CA PRO A 105 8.81 -17.55 -4.05
C PRO A 105 7.96 -16.50 -4.77
N LEU A 106 8.62 -15.48 -5.35
CA LEU A 106 7.96 -14.56 -6.28
C LEU A 106 8.16 -15.06 -7.70
N ARG A 107 7.16 -15.77 -8.22
CA ARG A 107 7.18 -16.40 -9.54
C ARG A 107 5.83 -16.26 -10.20
N ALA A 108 5.83 -16.09 -11.52
CA ALA A 108 4.62 -16.05 -12.31
C ALA A 108 3.72 -17.26 -12.02
N TRP A 109 2.45 -17.02 -11.71
CA TRP A 109 1.42 -18.05 -11.72
C TRP A 109 1.03 -18.27 -13.19
N ARG A 110 1.61 -19.30 -13.83
CA ARG A 110 1.51 -19.47 -15.30
C ARG A 110 0.29 -20.25 -15.75
N ASP A 111 -0.25 -21.07 -14.86
CA ASP A 111 -1.41 -21.93 -15.05
C ASP A 111 -2.65 -21.35 -14.35
N HIS A 112 -2.71 -20.02 -14.19
CA HIS A 112 -3.91 -19.37 -13.69
C HIS A 112 -5.10 -19.58 -14.65
N PRO A 113 -6.35 -19.66 -14.14
CA PRO A 113 -7.52 -19.80 -15.00
C PRO A 113 -7.65 -18.66 -16.01
N GLN A 114 -8.21 -18.98 -17.18
CA GLN A 114 -8.43 -18.03 -18.30
C GLN A 114 -9.91 -17.84 -18.63
N THR A 115 -10.80 -18.53 -17.91
CA THR A 115 -12.23 -18.64 -18.18
C THR A 115 -12.98 -18.51 -16.85
N ASN A 116 -14.20 -17.98 -16.86
CA ASN A 116 -15.01 -17.87 -15.65
C ASN A 116 -15.21 -19.22 -14.96
N ASP A 117 -15.57 -20.27 -15.70
CA ASP A 117 -15.69 -21.64 -15.14
C ASP A 117 -14.41 -22.09 -14.42
N GLY A 118 -13.24 -21.79 -15.00
CA GLY A 118 -11.96 -22.11 -14.38
C GLY A 118 -11.67 -21.29 -13.12
N TRP A 119 -12.12 -20.03 -13.08
CA TRP A 119 -12.01 -19.17 -11.89
C TRP A 119 -12.97 -19.59 -10.79
N ASP A 120 -14.17 -20.06 -11.13
CA ASP A 120 -15.17 -20.49 -10.15
C ASP A 120 -14.68 -21.69 -9.30
N PHE A 121 -13.75 -22.50 -9.85
CA PHE A 121 -13.09 -23.60 -9.14
C PHE A 121 -11.61 -23.33 -8.84
N VAL A 122 -11.21 -22.06 -8.76
CA VAL A 122 -9.81 -21.70 -8.49
C VAL A 122 -9.36 -22.18 -7.11
N ASP A 123 -8.14 -22.74 -7.04
CA ASP A 123 -7.47 -23.05 -5.78
C ASP A 123 -7.34 -21.79 -4.91
N GLY A 124 -7.52 -21.96 -3.60
CA GLY A 124 -7.39 -20.89 -2.61
C GLY A 124 -8.71 -20.31 -2.13
N GLN A 125 -9.85 -20.76 -2.67
CA GLN A 125 -11.13 -20.60 -1.99
C GLN A 125 -11.14 -21.38 -0.67
N MET A 126 -11.94 -20.92 0.28
CA MET A 126 -12.14 -21.52 1.60
C MET A 126 -13.54 -22.14 1.65
N ASP A 127 -13.64 -23.39 1.22
CA ASP A 127 -14.90 -24.14 1.09
C ASP A 127 -15.64 -24.35 2.42
N ASP A 128 -14.91 -24.36 3.54
CA ASP A 128 -15.43 -24.55 4.89
C ASP A 128 -15.72 -23.22 5.62
N LEU A 129 -15.58 -22.09 4.95
CA LEU A 129 -15.95 -20.78 5.50
C LEU A 129 -17.47 -20.68 5.64
N ASP A 130 -17.95 -20.53 6.87
CA ASP A 130 -19.34 -20.14 7.14
C ASP A 130 -19.55 -18.67 6.77
N GLU A 131 -19.77 -18.43 5.48
CA GLU A 131 -19.94 -17.09 4.93
C GLU A 131 -21.29 -16.48 5.30
N PRO A 132 -21.30 -15.29 5.92
CA PRO A 132 -22.55 -14.56 6.15
C PRO A 132 -23.28 -14.25 4.84
N PRO A 133 -24.63 -14.19 4.84
CA PRO A 133 -25.38 -13.76 3.66
C PRO A 133 -24.92 -12.39 3.15
N PHE A 134 -24.70 -12.28 1.84
CA PHE A 134 -24.33 -11.00 1.22
C PHE A 134 -25.58 -10.17 0.95
N HIS A 135 -25.71 -9.04 1.63
CA HIS A 135 -26.84 -8.13 1.46
C HIS A 135 -26.47 -6.96 0.55
N LEU A 136 -26.96 -6.99 -0.69
CA LEU A 136 -26.76 -5.91 -1.66
C LEU A 136 -27.96 -4.94 -1.67
N PRO A 137 -27.82 -3.69 -1.21
CA PRO A 137 -28.90 -2.71 -1.28
C PRO A 137 -29.30 -2.39 -2.73
N PRO A 138 -30.58 -2.10 -3.00
CA PRO A 138 -31.04 -1.72 -4.33
C PRO A 138 -30.20 -0.57 -4.94
N GLY A 139 -29.79 -0.74 -6.20
CA GLY A 139 -29.02 0.26 -6.94
C GLY A 139 -27.51 0.27 -6.67
N LYS A 140 -27.00 -0.58 -5.77
CA LYS A 140 -25.56 -0.77 -5.58
C LYS A 140 -25.05 -1.97 -6.37
N LYS A 141 -23.77 -1.92 -6.73
CA LYS A 141 -23.03 -3.05 -7.32
C LYS A 141 -22.37 -3.90 -6.25
N ALA A 142 -22.31 -5.21 -6.47
CA ALA A 142 -21.45 -6.08 -5.67
C ALA A 142 -19.99 -5.90 -6.11
N SER A 143 -19.07 -5.94 -5.16
CA SER A 143 -17.63 -6.04 -5.38
C SER A 143 -17.04 -7.01 -4.37
N SER A 144 -15.90 -7.61 -4.67
CA SER A 144 -15.16 -8.42 -3.70
C SER A 144 -13.65 -8.27 -3.84
N GLY A 145 -12.92 -8.58 -2.77
CA GLY A 145 -11.47 -8.50 -2.73
C GLY A 145 -10.86 -9.21 -1.53
N VAL A 146 -9.53 -9.30 -1.51
CA VAL A 146 -8.77 -9.96 -0.44
C VAL A 146 -7.76 -9.00 0.15
N VAL A 147 -7.75 -8.86 1.46
CA VAL A 147 -6.67 -8.22 2.20
C VAL A 147 -5.57 -9.25 2.44
N ILE A 148 -4.46 -9.10 1.74
CA ILE A 148 -3.37 -10.09 1.72
C ILE A 148 -2.35 -9.72 2.78
N GLN A 149 -2.25 -10.52 3.84
CA GLN A 149 -1.29 -10.32 4.92
C GLN A 149 -0.16 -11.35 4.83
N GLU A 150 1.08 -10.85 4.90
CA GLU A 150 2.28 -11.67 5.01
C GLU A 150 2.52 -12.12 6.46
N PRO A 151 3.29 -13.20 6.71
CA PRO A 151 3.60 -13.67 8.06
C PRO A 151 4.30 -12.65 8.97
N ASP A 152 4.96 -11.65 8.39
CA ASP A 152 5.60 -10.54 9.12
C ASP A 152 4.65 -9.37 9.41
N GLY A 153 3.35 -9.53 9.14
CA GLY A 153 2.30 -8.54 9.41
C GLY A 153 2.16 -7.46 8.35
N ARG A 154 3.01 -7.43 7.31
CA ARG A 154 2.87 -6.51 6.20
C ARG A 154 1.68 -6.89 5.30
N VAL A 155 1.12 -5.89 4.62
CA VAL A 155 -0.10 -5.97 3.82
C VAL A 155 0.22 -5.51 2.41
N TRP A 156 -0.30 -6.22 1.42
CA TRP A 156 -0.20 -5.82 0.02
C TRP A 156 -1.28 -4.80 -0.34
N VAL A 157 -0.89 -3.72 -1.01
CA VAL A 157 -1.77 -2.68 -1.55
C VAL A 157 -1.44 -2.41 -3.02
N ILE A 158 -2.41 -1.93 -3.76
CA ILE A 158 -2.25 -1.52 -5.16
C ILE A 158 -2.18 0.00 -5.28
N HIS A 159 -1.53 0.46 -6.34
CA HIS A 159 -1.56 1.84 -6.77
C HIS A 159 -2.21 1.91 -8.16
N PRO A 160 -3.50 2.31 -8.25
CA PRO A 160 -4.21 2.33 -9.51
C PRO A 160 -3.53 3.20 -10.57
N THR A 161 -3.52 2.73 -11.81
CA THR A 161 -2.93 3.43 -12.95
C THR A 161 -3.56 4.81 -13.10
N ASN A 162 -2.70 5.83 -13.11
CA ASN A 162 -3.06 7.25 -13.17
C ASN A 162 -4.05 7.69 -12.08
N ALA A 163 -3.99 7.07 -10.89
CA ALA A 163 -4.88 7.33 -9.76
C ALA A 163 -6.37 7.23 -10.13
N PHE A 164 -6.74 6.18 -10.87
CA PHE A 164 -8.12 5.93 -11.29
C PHE A 164 -9.08 6.02 -10.09
N GLY A 165 -10.20 6.72 -10.27
CA GLY A 165 -11.18 6.96 -9.19
C GLY A 165 -10.68 7.87 -8.05
N GLY A 166 -9.53 8.53 -8.20
CA GLY A 166 -8.92 9.38 -7.19
C GLY A 166 -8.14 8.62 -6.11
N TYR A 167 -7.85 7.34 -6.32
CA TYR A 167 -7.10 6.51 -5.37
C TYR A 167 -5.60 6.62 -5.63
N GLU A 168 -4.83 7.03 -4.63
CA GLU A 168 -3.37 6.95 -4.63
C GLU A 168 -2.90 5.53 -4.29
N ALA A 169 -3.58 4.88 -3.35
CA ALA A 169 -3.49 3.45 -3.10
C ALA A 169 -4.85 2.89 -2.68
N SER A 170 -5.05 1.60 -2.88
CA SER A 170 -6.24 0.86 -2.42
C SER A 170 -5.88 -0.59 -2.08
N LEU A 171 -6.82 -1.29 -1.47
CA LEU A 171 -6.77 -2.74 -1.31
C LEU A 171 -7.34 -3.40 -2.57
N PRO A 172 -6.77 -4.53 -3.03
CA PRO A 172 -7.18 -5.14 -4.29
C PRO A 172 -8.61 -5.69 -4.17
N LYS A 173 -9.46 -5.29 -5.12
CA LYS A 173 -10.88 -5.59 -5.20
C LYS A 173 -11.44 -5.03 -6.50
N GLY A 174 -12.46 -5.68 -7.03
CA GLY A 174 -13.21 -5.15 -8.15
C GLY A 174 -14.65 -5.63 -8.18
N THR A 175 -15.33 -5.31 -9.27
CA THR A 175 -16.77 -5.55 -9.39
C THR A 175 -17.02 -7.05 -9.53
N ALA A 176 -18.01 -7.57 -8.80
CA ALA A 176 -18.34 -8.99 -8.92
C ALA A 176 -18.81 -9.30 -10.34
N GLU A 177 -18.15 -10.28 -10.97
CA GLU A 177 -18.56 -10.78 -12.27
C GLU A 177 -19.79 -11.68 -12.17
N PRO A 178 -20.62 -11.72 -13.22
CA PRO A 178 -21.66 -12.73 -13.34
C PRO A 178 -21.03 -14.13 -13.23
N ASP A 179 -21.73 -15.02 -12.53
CA ASP A 179 -21.41 -16.45 -12.46
C ASP A 179 -20.13 -16.83 -11.69
N LEU A 180 -19.46 -15.87 -11.03
CA LEU A 180 -18.40 -16.17 -10.07
C LEU A 180 -18.90 -16.07 -8.63
N SER A 181 -18.45 -17.01 -7.78
CA SER A 181 -18.53 -16.81 -6.33
C SER A 181 -17.77 -15.54 -5.92
N LEU A 182 -18.16 -14.89 -4.81
CA LEU A 182 -17.45 -13.69 -4.34
C LEU A 182 -16.00 -14.02 -3.94
N GLN A 183 -15.73 -15.24 -3.48
CA GLN A 183 -14.38 -15.73 -3.22
C GLN A 183 -13.57 -15.88 -4.51
N ALA A 184 -14.09 -16.60 -5.50
CA ALA A 184 -13.46 -16.77 -6.81
C ALA A 184 -13.15 -15.42 -7.47
N ASN A 185 -14.13 -14.52 -7.49
CA ASN A 185 -13.96 -13.16 -7.98
C ASN A 185 -12.85 -12.43 -7.23
N SER A 186 -12.79 -12.52 -5.89
CA SER A 186 -11.76 -11.84 -5.12
C SER A 186 -10.34 -12.34 -5.40
N ILE A 187 -10.16 -13.65 -5.65
CA ILE A 187 -8.86 -14.24 -6.01
C ILE A 187 -8.46 -13.82 -7.42
N LYS A 188 -9.42 -13.77 -8.36
CA LYS A 188 -9.23 -13.26 -9.72
C LYS A 188 -8.76 -11.81 -9.70
N GLU A 189 -9.50 -10.93 -9.03
CA GLU A 189 -9.20 -9.50 -8.90
C GLU A 189 -7.82 -9.26 -8.28
N VAL A 190 -7.46 -10.01 -7.24
CA VAL A 190 -6.10 -9.97 -6.66
C VAL A 190 -5.06 -10.33 -7.72
N PHE A 191 -5.24 -11.41 -8.46
CA PHE A 191 -4.27 -11.81 -9.47
C PHE A 191 -4.16 -10.75 -10.58
N GLU A 192 -5.28 -10.19 -11.05
CA GLU A 192 -5.31 -9.19 -12.10
C GLU A 192 -4.66 -7.88 -11.65
N GLU A 193 -4.97 -7.37 -10.46
CA GLU A 193 -4.46 -6.09 -10.00
C GLU A 193 -3.03 -6.17 -9.40
N THR A 194 -2.63 -7.35 -8.89
CA THR A 194 -1.35 -7.49 -8.17
C THR A 194 -0.37 -8.47 -8.80
N GLY A 195 -0.82 -9.38 -9.65
CA GLY A 195 -0.02 -10.51 -10.14
C GLY A 195 0.26 -11.60 -9.09
N LEU A 196 -0.32 -11.50 -7.89
CA LEU A 196 -0.14 -12.45 -6.79
C LEU A 196 -1.13 -13.62 -6.87
N LYS A 197 -0.69 -14.80 -6.42
CA LYS A 197 -1.57 -15.96 -6.15
C LYS A 197 -1.82 -16.00 -4.65
N VAL A 198 -3.09 -16.09 -4.25
CA VAL A 198 -3.50 -16.05 -2.85
C VAL A 198 -4.43 -17.20 -2.50
N GLU A 199 -4.56 -17.45 -1.20
CA GLU A 199 -5.66 -18.23 -0.65
C GLU A 199 -6.36 -17.44 0.47
N ILE A 200 -7.66 -17.61 0.56
CA ILE A 200 -8.53 -17.01 1.56
C ILE A 200 -8.34 -17.74 2.88
N THR A 201 -8.27 -16.97 3.95
CA THR A 201 -8.10 -17.46 5.32
C THR A 201 -9.26 -17.08 6.23
N GLY A 202 -10.22 -16.30 5.73
CA GLY A 202 -11.42 -15.96 6.47
C GLY A 202 -12.20 -14.78 5.87
N PHE A 203 -13.38 -14.54 6.46
CA PHE A 203 -14.22 -13.39 6.16
C PHE A 203 -13.75 -12.15 6.96
N LEU A 204 -13.63 -11.00 6.31
CA LEU A 204 -13.30 -9.73 6.98
C LEU A 204 -14.54 -8.87 7.22
N GLY A 205 -15.40 -8.72 6.20
CA GLY A 205 -16.58 -7.87 6.32
C GLY A 205 -17.16 -7.44 4.98
N ASP A 206 -18.37 -6.86 5.04
CA ASP A 206 -19.03 -6.20 3.91
C ASP A 206 -18.98 -4.68 4.10
N PHE A 207 -18.33 -3.97 3.19
CA PHE A 207 -18.02 -2.54 3.30
C PHE A 207 -18.79 -1.74 2.26
N SER A 208 -19.76 -0.96 2.73
CA SER A 208 -20.60 -0.14 1.87
C SER A 208 -19.87 1.13 1.39
N ARG A 209 -19.86 1.36 0.07
CA ARG A 209 -19.41 2.59 -0.60
C ARG A 209 -20.59 3.34 -1.21
N THR A 210 -20.32 4.47 -1.87
CA THR A 210 -21.35 5.27 -2.55
C THR A 210 -22.16 4.45 -3.56
N THR A 211 -21.49 3.67 -4.41
CA THR A 211 -22.12 2.94 -5.54
C THR A 211 -22.01 1.42 -5.44
N SER A 212 -21.27 0.88 -4.47
CA SER A 212 -21.05 -0.54 -4.31
C SER A 212 -21.07 -1.00 -2.85
N VAL A 213 -21.12 -2.31 -2.65
CA VAL A 213 -20.77 -2.97 -1.39
C VAL A 213 -19.64 -3.95 -1.69
N ALA A 214 -18.53 -3.84 -0.97
CA ALA A 214 -17.36 -4.70 -1.14
C ALA A 214 -17.32 -5.77 -0.06
N ARG A 215 -17.46 -7.05 -0.44
CA ARG A 215 -17.13 -8.18 0.44
C ARG A 215 -15.62 -8.37 0.45
N MET A 216 -15.02 -8.20 1.62
CA MET A 216 -13.59 -8.40 1.80
C MET A 216 -13.32 -9.68 2.57
N TYR A 217 -12.31 -10.41 2.13
CA TYR A 217 -11.75 -11.57 2.81
C TYR A 217 -10.36 -11.23 3.37
N THR A 218 -9.92 -11.98 4.37
CA THR A 218 -8.49 -12.07 4.70
C THR A 218 -7.87 -13.17 3.88
N GLY A 219 -6.59 -13.02 3.51
CA GLY A 219 -5.87 -14.07 2.81
C GLY A 219 -4.37 -13.94 2.97
N ARG A 220 -3.67 -14.95 2.46
CA ARG A 220 -2.21 -15.00 2.42
C ARG A 220 -1.70 -15.31 1.02
N ARG A 221 -0.51 -14.81 0.70
CA ARG A 221 0.15 -15.10 -0.58
C ARG A 221 0.71 -16.52 -0.57
N VAL A 222 0.41 -17.26 -1.62
CA VAL A 222 0.94 -18.61 -1.87
C VAL A 222 1.80 -18.68 -3.14
N GLY A 223 1.85 -17.60 -3.92
CA GLY A 223 2.69 -17.48 -5.11
C GLY A 223 2.45 -16.18 -5.86
N GLY A 224 2.72 -16.19 -7.17
CA GLY A 224 2.61 -15.01 -8.01
C GLY A 224 3.80 -14.05 -7.83
N SER A 225 3.77 -12.93 -8.56
CA SER A 225 4.86 -11.96 -8.55
C SER A 225 4.33 -10.55 -8.78
N PRO A 226 4.64 -9.57 -7.92
CA PRO A 226 4.04 -8.24 -7.97
C PRO A 226 4.37 -7.51 -9.27
N HIS A 227 5.58 -7.65 -9.82
CA HIS A 227 5.97 -6.97 -11.07
C HIS A 227 5.16 -7.41 -12.30
N LEU A 228 4.29 -8.43 -12.18
CA LEU A 228 3.41 -8.94 -13.23
C LEU A 228 1.98 -8.41 -13.15
N MET A 229 1.72 -7.44 -12.26
CA MET A 229 0.44 -6.72 -12.13
C MET A 229 -0.18 -6.37 -13.50
N GLY A 230 -1.50 -6.43 -13.55
CA GLY A 230 -2.31 -5.99 -14.69
C GLY A 230 -2.26 -4.49 -14.89
N TRP A 231 -2.78 -4.04 -16.02
CA TRP A 231 -2.71 -2.64 -16.46
C TRP A 231 -3.45 -1.65 -15.56
N GLU A 232 -4.36 -2.15 -14.72
CA GLU A 232 -5.14 -1.34 -13.78
C GLU A 232 -4.30 -0.83 -12.62
N ALA A 233 -3.16 -1.47 -12.33
CA ALA A 233 -2.19 -1.00 -11.36
C ALA A 233 -0.90 -0.54 -12.03
N GLN A 234 -0.32 0.55 -11.52
CA GLN A 234 1.00 1.04 -11.93
C GLN A 234 2.08 0.80 -10.88
N ALA A 235 1.70 0.29 -9.71
CA ALA A 235 2.61 -0.26 -8.70
C ALA A 235 1.83 -1.12 -7.71
N VAL A 236 2.56 -1.98 -7.02
CA VAL A 236 2.08 -2.79 -5.90
C VAL A 236 3.05 -2.58 -4.74
N SER A 237 2.53 -2.28 -3.55
CA SER A 237 3.37 -2.05 -2.37
C SER A 237 3.07 -3.08 -1.27
N LEU A 238 4.13 -3.56 -0.61
CA LEU A 238 4.05 -4.33 0.62
C LEU A 238 4.42 -3.41 1.78
N CYS A 239 3.48 -3.10 2.67
CA CYS A 239 3.65 -2.11 3.72
C CYS A 239 3.28 -2.67 5.11
N PRO A 240 3.89 -2.16 6.21
CA PRO A 240 3.43 -2.48 7.55
C PRO A 240 1.99 -2.01 7.73
N ALA A 241 1.17 -2.77 8.46
CA ALA A 241 -0.22 -2.40 8.72
C ALA A 241 -0.35 -0.99 9.36
N SER A 242 0.62 -0.59 10.19
CA SER A 242 0.68 0.74 10.81
C SER A 242 0.86 1.90 9.83
N LYS A 243 1.27 1.63 8.58
CA LYS A 243 1.44 2.63 7.51
C LYS A 243 0.30 2.62 6.50
N LEU A 244 -0.74 1.80 6.69
CA LEU A 244 -1.85 1.73 5.75
C LEU A 244 -2.55 3.09 5.58
N TYR A 245 -2.76 3.83 6.67
CA TYR A 245 -3.39 5.15 6.60
C TYR A 245 -2.52 6.22 5.91
N ASP A 246 -1.21 6.02 5.83
CA ASP A 246 -0.31 6.91 5.10
C ASP A 246 -0.43 6.72 3.58
N LEU A 247 -0.89 5.54 3.14
CA LEU A 247 -0.99 5.17 1.72
C LEU A 247 -2.44 5.25 1.19
N LEU A 248 -3.40 4.79 1.99
CA LEU A 248 -4.82 4.76 1.61
C LEU A 248 -5.42 6.16 1.74
N ASN A 249 -5.46 6.91 0.65
CA ASN A 249 -5.94 8.29 0.67
C ASN A 249 -7.47 8.40 0.74
N VAL A 250 -8.22 7.36 0.36
CA VAL A 250 -9.69 7.38 0.35
C VAL A 250 -10.25 6.72 1.62
N TRP A 251 -11.08 7.47 2.35
CA TRP A 251 -11.68 7.05 3.63
C TRP A 251 -12.43 5.72 3.57
N SER A 252 -12.98 5.34 2.42
CA SER A 252 -13.71 4.07 2.26
C SER A 252 -12.81 2.84 2.40
N ASP A 253 -11.49 2.99 2.22
CA ASP A 253 -10.51 1.92 2.50
C ASP A 253 -10.07 1.91 3.98
N HIS A 254 -10.28 3.01 4.72
CA HIS A 254 -9.89 3.09 6.13
C HIS A 254 -10.68 2.16 7.04
N ALA A 255 -11.97 1.96 6.76
CA ALA A 255 -12.80 1.01 7.50
C ALA A 255 -12.31 -0.43 7.32
N ILE A 256 -11.77 -0.77 6.14
CA ILE A 256 -11.19 -2.09 5.86
C ILE A 256 -9.86 -2.23 6.61
N ALA A 257 -9.02 -1.20 6.60
CA ALA A 257 -7.77 -1.17 7.35
C ALA A 257 -8.00 -1.24 8.88
N GLU A 258 -9.03 -0.57 9.39
CA GLU A 258 -9.42 -0.65 10.81
C GLU A 258 -9.86 -2.07 11.18
N ALA A 259 -10.69 -2.72 10.35
CA ALA A 259 -11.11 -4.10 10.55
C ALA A 259 -9.94 -5.11 10.54
N LEU A 260 -8.85 -4.80 9.82
CA LEU A 260 -7.62 -5.58 9.82
C LEU A 260 -6.77 -5.38 11.11
N GLY A 261 -7.10 -4.37 11.93
CA GLY A 261 -6.35 -4.02 13.13
C GLY A 261 -5.22 -3.01 12.89
N ALA A 262 -5.30 -2.19 11.84
CA ALA A 262 -4.34 -1.10 11.59
C ALA A 262 -4.35 0.02 12.65
N GLY A 263 -5.28 -0.05 13.61
CA GLY A 263 -5.51 0.96 14.63
C GLY A 263 -6.66 1.89 14.26
N LYS A 264 -6.74 3.05 14.93
CA LYS A 264 -7.75 4.06 14.62
C LYS A 264 -7.30 4.90 13.42
N PRO A 265 -8.19 5.21 12.46
CA PRO A 265 -7.86 6.13 11.38
C PRO A 265 -7.54 7.53 11.92
N PRO A 266 -6.74 8.33 11.20
CA PRO A 266 -6.48 9.73 11.55
C PRO A 266 -7.78 10.53 11.71
N SER A 267 -7.83 11.44 12.69
CA SER A 267 -8.96 12.36 12.85
C SER A 267 -9.06 13.31 11.64
N GLN A 268 -10.28 13.54 11.17
CA GLN A 268 -10.59 14.48 10.09
C GLN A 268 -10.38 15.94 10.52
#